data_AF-A0A670KB08-F1
#
_entry.id   AF-A0A670KB08-F1
#
_cell.length_a   1.000
_cell.length_b   1.000
_cell.length_c   1.000
_cell.angle_alpha   90.00
_cell.angle_beta   90.00
_cell.angle_gamma   90.00
#
_symmetry.space_group_name_H-M   'P 1'
#
loop_
_entity.id
_entity.type
_entity.pdbx_description
1 polymer ?
#
loop_
_entity_poly.entity_id
_entity_poly.type
_entity_poly.pdbx_seq_one_letter_code
_entity_poly.pdbx_strand_id
1 'polypeptide(L)'
;MEPTASAVFCSRVLGMVNSEDVNAIILAQKNMLDRFEKTNEMLLNFNNLSGVRMQQMSEQFLHHTRTLVEMKKDLDSIFRRIRTLKGKLAKQYPEAFSNIHESPILEDDDFDPIPKSTATTIATSEQSTESCDTSPDIISPATSHDFEDLSQGPYDSPAVNGQSITDEDNETD
;
A
#
# COMPACT_ATOMS: atom_id res chain seq x y z
N MET A 1 -51.85 1.75 55.40
CA MET A 1 -51.67 3.22 55.43
C MET A 1 -51.65 3.66 53.98
N GLU A 2 -52.59 4.49 53.57
CA GLU A 2 -52.63 5.03 52.20
C GLU A 2 -51.37 5.87 51.92
N PRO A 3 -50.77 5.80 50.73
CA PRO A 3 -49.61 6.61 50.38
C PRO A 3 -49.97 8.11 50.36
N THR A 4 -49.07 8.95 50.88
CA THR A 4 -49.25 10.41 50.83
C THR A 4 -49.23 10.92 49.39
N ALA A 5 -49.94 12.02 49.12
CA ALA A 5 -49.99 12.63 47.78
C ALA A 5 -48.59 12.98 47.24
N SER A 6 -47.65 13.40 48.10
CA SER A 6 -46.26 13.65 47.74
C SER A 6 -45.51 12.37 47.33
N ALA A 7 -45.75 11.24 48.00
CA ALA A 7 -45.16 9.96 47.64
C ALA A 7 -45.64 9.48 46.27
N VAL A 8 -46.94 9.66 45.97
CA VAL A 8 -47.51 9.33 44.65
C VAL A 8 -46.92 10.23 43.55
N PHE A 9 -46.80 11.54 43.80
CA PHE A 9 -46.18 12.48 42.85
C PHE A 9 -44.72 12.11 42.57
N CYS A 10 -43.91 11.90 43.61
CA CYS A 10 -42.51 11.50 43.45
C CYS A 10 -42.40 10.18 42.68
N SER A 11 -43.22 9.17 43.00
CA SER A 11 -43.22 7.89 42.28
C SER A 11 -43.54 8.07 40.79
N ARG A 12 -44.49 8.94 40.43
CA ARG A 12 -44.80 9.24 39.03
C ARG A 12 -43.63 9.93 38.35
N VAL A 13 -43.03 10.94 38.98
CA VAL A 13 -41.87 11.66 38.42
C VAL A 13 -40.66 10.74 38.24
N LEU A 14 -40.38 9.85 39.20
CA LEU A 14 -39.32 8.85 39.07
C LEU A 14 -39.60 7.83 37.95
N GLY A 15 -40.87 7.52 37.68
CA GLY A 15 -41.27 6.60 36.61
C GLY A 15 -41.39 7.24 35.22
N MET A 16 -41.22 8.56 35.08
CA MET A 16 -41.31 9.24 33.77
C MET A 16 -40.16 8.91 32.83
N VAL A 17 -39.03 8.43 33.37
CA VAL A 17 -37.88 8.01 32.57
C VAL A 17 -37.83 6.48 32.58
N ASN A 18 -37.90 5.90 31.39
CA ASN A 18 -37.68 4.47 31.23
C ASN A 18 -36.18 4.18 31.27
N SER A 19 -35.70 3.66 32.40
CA SER A 19 -34.30 3.26 32.59
C SER A 19 -33.84 2.21 31.58
N GLU A 20 -34.74 1.35 31.08
CA GLU A 20 -34.42 0.35 30.06
C GLU A 20 -34.05 1.02 28.73
N ASP A 21 -34.88 1.97 28.27
CA ASP A 21 -34.64 2.71 27.04
C ASP A 21 -33.35 3.55 27.12
N VAL A 22 -33.09 4.17 28.28
CA VAL A 22 -31.85 4.92 28.52
C VAL A 22 -30.63 4.00 28.41
N ASN A 23 -30.67 2.81 29.01
CA ASN A 23 -29.59 1.84 28.91
C ASN A 23 -29.42 1.30 27.47
N ALA A 24 -30.51 1.10 26.74
CA ALA A 24 -30.47 0.71 25.33
C ALA A 24 -29.81 1.77 24.46
N ILE A 25 -30.10 3.06 24.69
CA ILE A 25 -29.44 4.18 24.02
C ILE A 25 -27.95 4.19 24.34
N ILE A 26 -27.57 4.07 25.61
CA ILE A 26 -26.15 4.02 26.02
C ILE A 26 -25.42 2.87 25.34
N LEU A 27 -26.03 1.69 25.27
CA LEU A 27 -25.44 0.53 24.62
C LEU A 27 -25.29 0.75 23.11
N ALA A 28 -26.30 1.31 22.44
CA ALA A 28 -26.24 1.64 21.02
C ALA A 28 -25.12 2.64 20.71
N GLN A 29 -24.97 3.68 21.54
CA GLN A 29 -23.92 4.68 21.40
C GLN A 29 -22.53 4.09 21.60
N LYS A 30 -22.34 3.21 22.60
CA LYS A 30 -21.06 2.49 22.81
C LYS A 30 -20.70 1.61 21.61
N ASN A 31 -21.66 0.87 21.08
CA ASN A 31 -21.45 0.04 19.89
C ASN A 31 -21.10 0.88 18.66
N MET A 32 -21.73 2.05 18.51
CA MET A 32 -21.43 2.98 17.43
C MET A 32 -20.02 3.55 17.56
N LEU A 33 -19.61 3.93 18.78
CA LEU A 33 -18.26 4.44 19.06
C LEU A 33 -17.18 3.41 18.71
N ASP A 34 -17.32 2.16 19.18
CA ASP A 34 -16.39 1.07 18.87
C ASP A 34 -16.26 0.83 17.35
N ARG A 35 -17.38 0.89 16.62
CA ARG A 35 -17.37 0.77 15.16
C ARG A 35 -16.64 1.93 14.48
N PHE A 36 -16.83 3.15 14.97
CA PHE A 36 -16.15 4.33 14.43
C PHE A 36 -14.65 4.27 14.69
N GLU A 37 -14.23 3.87 15.89
CA GLU A 37 -12.82 3.73 16.23
C GLU A 37 -12.13 2.69 15.36
N LYS A 38 -12.72 1.50 15.21
CA LYS A 38 -12.19 0.45 14.33
C LYS A 38 -12.10 0.89 12.86
N THR A 39 -13.14 1.56 12.37
CA THR A 39 -13.16 2.04 10.98
C THR A 39 -12.09 3.11 10.76
N ASN A 40 -11.94 4.04 11.70
CA ASN A 40 -10.90 5.06 11.64
C ASN A 40 -9.49 4.47 11.68
N GLU A 41 -9.26 3.46 12.51
CA GLU A 41 -7.97 2.77 12.56
C GLU A 41 -7.66 2.07 11.24
N MET A 42 -8.63 1.35 10.65
CA MET A 42 -8.45 0.73 9.33
C MET A 42 -8.16 1.75 8.23
N LEU A 43 -8.86 2.89 8.24
CA LEU A 43 -8.63 3.99 7.28
C LEU A 43 -7.25 4.62 7.47
N LEU A 44 -6.81 4.82 8.71
CA LEU A 44 -5.49 5.34 9.01
C LEU A 44 -4.39 4.38 8.52
N ASN A 45 -4.56 3.08 8.77
CA ASN A 45 -3.63 2.06 8.29
C ASN A 45 -3.58 2.03 6.75
N PHE A 46 -4.75 2.06 6.09
CA PHE A 46 -4.83 2.11 4.63
C PHE A 46 -4.14 3.35 4.05
N ASN A 47 -4.40 4.53 4.61
CA ASN A 47 -3.77 5.78 4.16
C ASN A 47 -2.25 5.73 4.32
N ASN A 48 -1.76 5.18 5.43
CA ASN A 48 -0.32 5.01 5.63
C ASN A 48 0.28 4.03 4.61
N LEU A 49 -0.32 2.85 4.46
CA LEU A 49 0.18 1.83 3.53
C LEU A 49 0.15 2.32 2.07
N SER A 50 -0.96 2.93 1.65
CA SER A 50 -1.09 3.49 0.30
C SER A 50 -0.13 4.65 0.07
N GLY A 51 0.09 5.51 1.07
CA GLY A 51 1.09 6.57 1.02
C GLY A 51 2.52 6.04 0.81
N VAL A 52 2.93 5.04 1.59
CA VAL A 52 4.25 4.39 1.43
C VAL A 52 4.41 3.78 0.03
N ARG A 53 3.39 3.05 -0.44
CA ARG A 53 3.42 2.39 -1.75
C ARG A 53 3.50 3.39 -2.90
N MET A 54 2.76 4.49 -2.80
CA MET A 54 2.79 5.59 -3.76
C MET A 54 4.17 6.28 -3.77
N GLN A 55 4.75 6.54 -2.60
CA GLN A 55 6.08 7.15 -2.51
C GLN A 55 7.14 6.27 -3.20
N GLN A 56 7.15 4.97 -2.91
CA GLN A 56 8.08 4.03 -3.53
C GLN A 56 7.97 4.03 -5.06
N MET A 57 6.74 3.99 -5.58
CA MET A 57 6.50 4.00 -7.02
C MET A 57 6.89 5.34 -7.65
N SER A 58 6.62 6.46 -6.98
CA SER A 58 7.00 7.79 -7.44
C SER A 58 8.52 7.95 -7.51
N GLU A 59 9.27 7.45 -6.53
CA GLU A 59 10.73 7.49 -6.53
C GLU A 59 11.32 6.68 -7.69
N GLN A 60 10.80 5.48 -7.94
CA GLN A 60 11.22 4.65 -9.09
C GLN A 60 10.90 5.32 -10.42
N PHE A 61 9.71 5.90 -10.55
CA PHE A 61 9.30 6.61 -11.76
C PHE A 61 10.22 7.81 -12.06
N LEU A 62 10.54 8.61 -11.03
CA LEU A 62 11.47 9.72 -11.15
C LEU A 62 12.88 9.25 -11.53
N HIS A 63 13.33 8.14 -10.95
CA HIS A 63 14.62 7.55 -11.31
C HIS A 63 14.65 7.13 -12.78
N HIS A 64 13.66 6.38 -13.26
CA HIS A 64 13.58 5.97 -14.67
C HIS A 64 13.52 7.16 -15.62
N THR A 65 12.73 8.17 -15.28
CA THR A 65 12.65 9.41 -16.08
C THR A 65 14.01 10.11 -16.17
N ARG A 66 14.76 10.18 -15.06
CA ARG A 66 16.10 10.76 -15.05
C ARG A 66 17.06 9.98 -15.94
N THR A 67 17.06 8.66 -15.84
CA THR A 67 17.90 7.78 -16.67
C THR A 67 17.62 8.00 -18.16
N LEU A 68 16.34 8.09 -18.56
CA LEU A 68 15.97 8.38 -19.95
C LEU A 68 16.49 9.75 -20.43
N VAL A 69 16.42 10.76 -19.57
CA VAL A 69 16.96 12.10 -19.88
C VAL A 69 18.49 12.07 -20.03
N GLU A 70 19.19 11.28 -19.22
CA GLU A 70 20.64 11.09 -19.31
C GLU A 70 21.02 10.35 -20.59
N MET A 71 20.36 9.24 -20.91
CA MET A 71 20.55 8.50 -22.16
C MET A 71 20.33 9.39 -23.39
N LYS A 72 19.31 10.25 -23.36
CA LYS A 72 19.08 11.23 -24.44
C LYS A 72 20.28 12.16 -24.60
N LYS A 73 20.81 12.72 -23.51
CA LYS A 73 21.99 13.61 -23.55
C LYS A 73 23.21 12.90 -24.13
N ASP A 74 23.40 11.63 -23.78
CA ASP A 74 24.50 10.83 -24.31
C ASP A 74 24.35 10.62 -25.82
N LEU A 75 23.15 10.28 -26.29
CA LEU A 75 22.87 10.17 -27.72
C LEU A 75 23.08 11.51 -28.45
N ASP A 76 22.60 12.62 -27.91
CA ASP A 76 22.81 13.96 -28.47
C ASP A 76 24.30 14.29 -28.61
N SER A 77 25.12 13.89 -27.61
CA SER A 77 26.57 14.04 -27.63
C SER A 77 27.23 13.19 -28.71
N ILE A 78 26.84 11.92 -28.83
CA ILE A 78 27.33 10.98 -29.84
C ILE A 78 27.02 11.49 -31.25
N PHE A 79 25.77 11.85 -31.53
CA PHE A 79 25.36 12.36 -32.85
C PHE A 79 26.07 13.66 -33.21
N ARG A 80 26.24 14.58 -32.24
CA ARG A 80 27.01 15.82 -32.45
C ARG A 80 28.47 15.53 -32.81
N ARG A 81 29.09 14.56 -32.14
CA ARG A 81 30.49 14.16 -32.41
C ARG A 81 30.62 13.50 -33.78
N ILE A 82 29.69 12.64 -34.16
CA ILE A 82 29.63 12.03 -35.49
C ILE A 82 29.49 13.13 -36.57
N ARG A 83 28.56 14.06 -36.42
CA ARG A 83 28.36 15.17 -37.37
C ARG A 83 29.62 16.03 -37.51
N THR A 84 30.30 16.30 -36.38
CA THR A 84 31.59 17.03 -36.37
C THR A 84 32.68 16.27 -37.12
N LEU A 85 32.80 14.96 -36.91
CA LEU A 85 33.80 14.12 -37.59
C LEU A 85 33.52 14.00 -39.09
N LYS A 86 32.25 13.75 -39.49
CA LYS A 86 31.83 13.77 -40.90
C LYS A 86 32.21 15.10 -41.56
N GLY A 87 31.89 16.23 -40.91
CA GLY A 87 32.22 17.56 -41.42
C GLY A 87 33.73 17.83 -41.55
N LYS A 88 34.56 17.29 -40.64
CA LYS A 88 36.02 17.37 -40.76
C LYS A 88 36.55 16.51 -41.90
N LEU A 89 36.04 15.28 -42.06
CA LEU A 89 36.48 14.35 -43.10
C LEU A 89 36.14 14.87 -44.51
N ALA A 90 34.93 15.39 -44.69
CA ALA A 90 34.49 16.02 -45.95
C ALA A 90 35.38 17.20 -46.36
N LYS A 91 35.86 17.99 -45.38
CA LYS A 91 36.76 19.13 -45.64
C LYS A 91 38.20 18.71 -45.96
N GLN A 92 38.71 17.68 -45.28
CA GLN A 92 40.11 17.25 -45.45
C GLN A 92 40.31 16.32 -46.65
N TYR A 93 39.30 15.52 -47.02
CA TYR A 93 39.39 14.52 -48.09
C TYR A 93 38.13 14.53 -48.96
N PRO A 94 37.88 15.61 -49.72
CA PRO A 94 36.63 15.79 -50.47
C PRO A 94 36.37 14.66 -51.48
N GLU A 95 37.38 14.28 -52.28
CA GLU A 95 37.26 13.24 -53.31
C GLU A 95 37.02 11.84 -52.74
N ALA A 96 37.61 11.52 -51.58
CA ALA A 96 37.39 10.24 -50.92
C ALA A 96 36.00 10.19 -50.25
N PHE A 97 35.52 11.34 -49.75
CA PHE A 97 34.23 11.45 -49.07
C PHE A 97 33.06 11.43 -50.06
N SER A 98 33.20 12.00 -51.26
CA SER A 98 32.17 11.99 -52.33
C SER A 98 31.90 10.59 -52.90
N ASN A 99 32.85 9.67 -52.77
CA ASN A 99 32.69 8.29 -53.25
C ASN A 99 31.96 7.37 -52.26
N ILE A 100 31.64 7.86 -51.05
CA ILE A 100 30.84 7.12 -50.07
C ILE A 100 29.38 7.30 -50.47
N HIS A 101 28.79 6.25 -51.04
CA HIS A 101 27.35 6.24 -51.31
C HIS A 101 26.62 6.24 -49.97
N GLU A 102 26.11 7.38 -49.56
CA GLU A 102 25.26 7.48 -48.39
C GLU A 102 24.01 6.65 -48.70
N SER A 103 23.87 5.49 -48.05
CA SER A 103 22.57 4.82 -47.97
C SER A 103 21.58 5.87 -47.44
N PRO A 104 20.40 6.05 -48.05
CA PRO A 104 19.49 7.10 -47.65
C PRO A 104 18.95 6.80 -46.25
N ILE A 105 19.68 7.25 -45.25
CA ILE A 105 19.16 7.52 -43.92
C ILE A 105 18.51 8.87 -44.12
N LEU A 106 17.18 8.86 -44.17
CA LEU A 106 16.35 10.05 -44.27
C LEU A 106 16.87 11.07 -43.26
N GLU A 107 17.49 12.13 -43.76
CA GLU A 107 17.71 13.35 -43.00
C GLU A 107 16.32 13.97 -42.82
N ASP A 108 15.58 13.50 -41.82
CA ASP A 108 14.47 14.27 -41.25
C ASP A 108 15.08 15.45 -40.51
N ASP A 109 15.52 16.44 -41.27
CA ASP A 109 15.93 17.77 -40.82
C ASP A 109 14.69 18.65 -40.49
N ASP A 110 13.52 18.06 -40.29
CA ASP A 110 12.31 18.68 -39.74
C ASP A 110 12.00 18.08 -38.35
N PHE A 111 12.86 18.33 -37.37
CA PHE A 111 12.41 18.27 -35.98
C PHE A 111 11.64 19.57 -35.69
N ASP A 112 10.36 19.58 -36.06
CA ASP A 112 9.41 20.61 -35.67
C ASP A 112 9.56 20.87 -34.16
N PRO A 113 9.66 22.13 -33.70
CA PRO A 113 9.76 22.40 -32.27
C PRO A 113 8.46 21.96 -31.62
N ILE A 114 8.51 20.88 -30.83
CA ILE A 114 7.37 20.41 -30.03
C ILE A 114 6.79 21.63 -29.29
N PRO A 115 5.56 22.06 -29.61
CA PRO A 115 4.95 23.20 -28.94
C PRO A 115 4.81 22.84 -27.46
N LYS A 116 5.24 23.77 -26.59
CA LYS A 116 5.07 23.67 -25.14
C LYS A 116 3.56 23.61 -24.82
N SER A 117 2.98 22.42 -24.81
CA SER A 117 1.61 22.20 -24.34
C SER A 117 1.66 21.57 -22.96
N THR A 118 1.53 22.47 -21.98
CA THR A 118 0.61 22.41 -20.84
C THR A 118 0.13 21.04 -20.35
N ALA A 119 0.27 20.89 -19.04
CA ALA A 119 -0.33 19.92 -18.16
C ALA A 119 -1.76 19.45 -18.50
N THR A 120 -2.03 18.22 -18.05
CA THR A 120 -3.33 17.64 -17.68
C THR A 120 -4.07 16.88 -18.79
N THR A 121 -4.07 15.54 -18.74
CA THR A 121 -5.27 14.77 -18.34
C THR A 121 -4.94 13.29 -18.12
N ILE A 122 -5.46 12.76 -17.01
CA ILE A 122 -5.53 11.34 -16.69
C ILE A 122 -6.52 10.70 -17.66
N ALA A 123 -6.09 9.66 -18.38
CA ALA A 123 -7.00 8.78 -19.12
C ALA A 123 -6.55 7.33 -18.89
N THR A 124 -7.30 6.66 -18.02
CA THR A 124 -7.28 5.21 -17.83
C THR A 124 -7.61 4.53 -19.15
N SER A 125 -6.63 3.87 -19.75
CA SER A 125 -6.84 2.94 -20.86
C SER A 125 -6.58 1.54 -20.35
N GLU A 126 -7.67 0.79 -20.21
CA GLU A 126 -7.68 -0.65 -19.99
C GLU A 126 -7.23 -1.33 -21.29
N GLN A 127 -6.08 -2.01 -21.29
CA GLN A 127 -5.90 -3.19 -22.12
C GLN A 127 -4.79 -4.07 -21.55
N SER A 128 -5.21 -5.26 -21.12
CA SER A 128 -4.38 -6.40 -20.74
C SER A 128 -3.35 -6.77 -21.82
N THR A 129 -2.12 -7.03 -21.41
CA THR A 129 -1.39 -8.29 -21.70
C THR A 129 -0.20 -8.44 -20.74
N GLU A 130 -0.23 -9.56 -20.01
CA GLU A 130 0.92 -10.42 -19.70
C GLU A 130 1.98 -9.99 -18.66
N SER A 131 1.87 -10.69 -17.51
CA SER A 131 2.93 -11.13 -16.58
C SER A 131 3.93 -10.11 -16.03
N CYS A 132 3.66 -9.63 -14.82
CA CYS A 132 4.68 -9.45 -13.79
C CYS A 132 4.15 -10.08 -12.51
N ASP A 133 4.42 -11.36 -12.34
CA ASP A 133 4.27 -12.09 -11.09
C ASP A 133 5.32 -11.56 -10.10
N THR A 134 4.90 -10.72 -9.17
CA THR A 134 5.60 -10.54 -7.89
C THR A 134 4.55 -10.48 -6.79
N SER A 135 3.99 -11.65 -6.48
CA SER A 135 3.24 -11.87 -5.25
C SER A 135 4.20 -11.81 -4.05
N PRO A 136 3.97 -10.98 -3.02
CA PRO A 136 4.47 -11.29 -1.69
C PRO A 136 3.40 -12.09 -0.95
N ASP A 137 3.76 -13.26 -0.43
CA ASP A 137 2.94 -14.13 0.39
C ASP A 137 2.12 -13.34 1.43
N ILE A 138 0.80 -13.43 1.32
CA ILE A 138 -0.13 -12.94 2.33
C ILE A 138 -0.54 -14.14 3.17
N ILE A 139 -0.06 -14.18 4.42
CA ILE A 139 -0.59 -15.07 5.44
C ILE A 139 -2.05 -14.67 5.67
N SER A 140 -2.98 -15.46 5.16
CA SER A 140 -4.41 -15.33 5.43
C SER A 140 -4.72 -15.72 6.89
N PRO A 141 -5.34 -14.86 7.70
CA PRO A 141 -5.97 -15.29 8.94
C PRO A 141 -7.30 -15.97 8.61
N ALA A 142 -7.42 -17.26 8.92
CA ALA A 142 -8.65 -18.00 8.81
C ALA A 142 -9.63 -17.60 9.93
N THR A 143 -10.83 -17.15 9.57
CA THR A 143 -12.00 -17.22 10.46
C THR A 143 -13.26 -17.48 9.64
N SER A 144 -13.86 -18.66 9.78
CA SER A 144 -15.29 -18.82 10.09
C SER A 144 -15.72 -20.28 9.92
N HIS A 145 -15.82 -20.91 11.09
CA HIS A 145 -16.55 -22.11 11.48
C HIS A 145 -17.84 -22.41 10.69
N ASP A 146 -17.99 -23.66 10.21
CA ASP A 146 -19.29 -24.29 9.92
C ASP A 146 -19.22 -25.79 10.28
N PHE A 147 -20.36 -26.33 10.68
CA PHE A 147 -20.59 -27.45 11.62
C PHE A 147 -20.71 -28.86 10.98
N GLU A 148 -20.81 -29.91 11.83
CA GLU A 148 -21.07 -31.37 11.63
C GLU A 148 -19.80 -32.25 11.52
N ASP A 149 -19.39 -33.01 12.55
CA ASP A 149 -19.89 -34.28 13.14
C ASP A 149 -19.05 -35.51 12.68
N LEU A 150 -18.93 -36.48 13.59
CA LEU A 150 -18.48 -37.87 13.43
C LEU A 150 -17.02 -38.23 13.79
N SER A 151 -16.90 -38.68 15.05
CA SER A 151 -16.43 -40.03 15.42
C SER A 151 -14.99 -40.25 15.96
N GLN A 152 -14.98 -40.77 17.20
CA GLN A 152 -14.08 -41.77 17.81
C GLN A 152 -12.62 -41.41 18.18
N GLY A 153 -12.29 -41.66 19.47
CA GLY A 153 -10.99 -41.45 20.12
C GLY A 153 -9.89 -42.46 19.73
N PRO A 154 -8.88 -42.80 20.57
CA PRO A 154 -8.72 -42.55 22.01
C PRO A 154 -7.40 -41.83 22.41
N TYR A 155 -7.34 -41.49 23.69
CA TYR A 155 -6.21 -40.97 24.46
C TYR A 155 -4.90 -41.77 24.27
N ASP A 156 -3.77 -41.06 24.23
CA ASP A 156 -2.55 -41.52 24.90
C ASP A 156 -1.63 -40.33 25.26
N SER A 157 -1.34 -40.20 26.56
CA SER A 157 -0.27 -39.37 27.11
C SER A 157 0.90 -40.26 27.48
N PRO A 158 2.16 -39.78 27.42
CA PRO A 158 3.21 -40.35 28.26
C PRO A 158 3.82 -39.34 29.24
N ALA A 159 3.82 -39.77 30.51
CA ALA A 159 4.90 -39.73 31.52
C ALA A 159 5.72 -38.43 31.69
N VAL A 160 5.64 -37.78 32.86
CA VAL A 160 6.44 -38.09 34.07
C VAL A 160 7.94 -38.07 33.80
N ASN A 161 8.60 -36.99 34.23
CA ASN A 161 9.95 -37.08 34.77
C ASN A 161 10.07 -36.09 35.95
N GLY A 162 10.33 -36.63 37.13
CA GLY A 162 10.54 -35.87 38.36
C GLY A 162 12.03 -35.72 38.67
N GLN A 163 12.37 -34.65 39.38
CA GLN A 163 13.36 -34.64 40.47
C GLN A 163 13.39 -33.23 41.08
N SER A 164 12.74 -33.07 42.24
CA SER A 164 12.98 -31.96 43.15
C SER A 164 14.03 -32.43 44.14
N ILE A 165 15.24 -31.89 44.01
CA ILE A 165 16.31 -32.06 44.98
C ILE A 165 16.26 -30.82 45.88
N THR A 166 16.17 -31.11 47.17
CA THR A 166 16.28 -30.24 48.34
C THR A 166 17.56 -29.40 48.30
N ASP A 167 17.50 -28.16 48.78
CA ASP A 167 18.59 -27.55 49.55
C ASP A 167 17.98 -26.65 50.63
N GLU A 168 18.07 -27.14 51.87
CA GLU A 168 18.13 -26.31 53.08
C GLU A 168 19.54 -25.71 53.17
N ASP A 169 19.64 -24.43 53.53
CA ASP A 169 20.70 -23.82 54.34
C ASP A 169 20.12 -22.46 54.82
N ASN A 170 19.76 -22.29 56.10
CA ASN A 170 20.61 -21.83 57.22
C ASN A 170 21.21 -20.43 56.91
N GLU A 171 21.14 -19.38 57.74
CA GLU A 171 21.41 -19.33 59.18
C GLU A 171 21.29 -17.85 59.67
N THR A 172 20.98 -17.65 60.96
CA THR A 172 21.35 -16.52 61.88
C THR A 172 20.84 -15.09 61.58
N ASP A 173 20.35 -14.29 62.53
CA ASP A 173 20.43 -14.23 64.00
C ASP A 173 19.23 -13.42 64.54
#